data_AF-A0A350T769-F1
#
_entry.id   AF-A0A350T769-F1
#
_cell.length_a   1.000
_cell.length_b   1.000
_cell.length_c   1.000
_cell.angle_alpha   90.00
_cell.angle_beta   90.00
_cell.angle_gamma   90.00
#
_symmetry.space_group_name_H-M   'P 1'
#
loop_
_entity.id
_entity.type
_entity.pdbx_description
1 polymer ?
#
loop_
_entity_poly.entity_id
_entity_poly.type
_entity_poly.pdbx_seq_one_letter_code
_entity_poly.pdbx_strand_id
1 'polypeptide(L)'
;MRWHANTPRWLAIALALTVALLLGGSATAAGPHSAGIVVRHGDGTLVYVWVSFEEDSITSEELLTRSGLDAVVTPFGGLGMAVCSLDGEGCPSDNCFCKSFSNPAYFWHFYTSRNGAWVQELSGPSGREVHDGDVDGWSWTAGDAGLPAVTLDEIAALNGVRSPPAASPVEASATKAT
;
A
#
# COMPACT_ATOMS: atom_id res chain seq x y z
N MET A 1 -6.72 23.75 -60.58
CA MET A 1 -6.49 24.49 -59.31
C MET A 1 -5.81 23.55 -58.32
N ARG A 2 -4.52 23.76 -58.04
CA ARG A 2 -3.76 23.02 -57.03
C ARG A 2 -3.71 23.90 -55.77
N TRP A 3 -4.44 23.52 -54.73
CA TRP A 3 -4.40 24.20 -53.44
C TRP A 3 -3.15 23.74 -52.69
N HIS A 4 -2.13 24.59 -52.62
CA HIS A 4 -1.04 24.40 -51.66
C HIS A 4 -1.56 24.90 -50.30
N ALA A 5 -2.01 23.98 -49.45
CA ALA A 5 -2.27 24.27 -48.05
C ALA A 5 -0.92 24.55 -47.37
N ASN A 6 -0.60 25.82 -47.16
CA ASN A 6 0.55 26.25 -46.38
C ASN A 6 0.20 26.00 -44.91
N THR A 7 0.49 24.81 -44.39
CA THR A 7 0.28 24.49 -42.98
C THR A 7 1.17 25.42 -42.16
N PRO A 8 0.60 26.33 -41.36
CA PRO A 8 1.41 27.29 -40.63
C PRO A 8 2.26 26.54 -39.58
N ARG A 9 3.57 26.79 -39.56
CA ARG A 9 4.50 26.13 -38.61
C ARG A 9 4.05 26.24 -37.14
N TRP A 10 3.29 27.28 -36.79
CA TRP A 10 2.74 27.45 -35.44
C TRP A 10 1.66 26.42 -35.07
N LEU A 11 0.88 25.90 -36.04
CA LEU A 11 -0.09 24.83 -35.81
C LEU A 11 0.60 23.50 -35.49
N ALA A 12 1.73 23.21 -36.13
CA ALA A 12 2.52 22.01 -35.83
C ALA A 12 3.18 22.09 -34.44
N ILE A 13 3.64 23.27 -34.02
CA ILE A 13 4.25 23.49 -32.70
C ILE A 13 3.19 23.40 -31.60
N ALA A 14 2.01 24.01 -31.80
CA ALA A 14 0.92 23.95 -30.83
C ALA A 14 0.40 22.51 -30.63
N LEU A 15 0.34 21.72 -31.72
CA LEU A 15 -0.04 20.30 -31.66
C LEU A 15 1.03 19.45 -30.94
N ALA A 16 2.32 19.71 -31.18
CA ALA A 16 3.40 19.00 -30.50
C ALA A 16 3.44 19.29 -28.98
N LEU A 17 3.16 20.54 -28.57
CA LEU A 17 3.11 20.94 -27.16
C LEU A 17 1.91 20.34 -26.42
N THR A 18 0.75 20.21 -27.07
CA THR A 18 -0.42 19.57 -26.47
C THR A 18 -0.24 18.07 -26.31
N VAL A 19 0.42 17.40 -27.26
CA VAL A 19 0.77 15.97 -27.13
C VAL A 19 1.78 15.73 -26.00
N ALA A 20 2.77 16.61 -25.83
CA ALA A 20 3.75 16.48 -24.75
C ALA A 20 3.15 16.64 -23.35
N LEU A 21 2.15 17.53 -23.17
CA LEU A 21 1.45 17.67 -21.89
C LEU A 21 0.58 16.44 -21.53
N LEU A 22 0.06 15.72 -22.53
CA LEU A 22 -0.74 14.50 -22.31
C LEU A 22 0.11 13.27 -21.98
N LEU A 23 1.42 13.32 -22.24
CA LEU A 23 2.38 12.24 -21.99
C LEU A 23 3.18 12.42 -20.68
N GLY A 24 3.06 13.57 -20.01
CA GLY A 24 3.67 13.82 -18.72
C GLY A 24 2.94 13.06 -17.62
N GLY A 25 3.31 11.79 -17.39
CA GLY A 25 2.82 11.03 -16.25
C GLY A 25 3.19 11.73 -14.94
N SER A 26 2.22 11.88 -14.04
CA SER A 26 2.45 12.38 -12.68
C SER A 26 3.39 11.42 -11.96
N ALA A 27 4.67 11.80 -11.83
CA ALA A 27 5.56 11.16 -10.87
C ALA A 27 5.17 11.73 -9.49
N THR A 28 4.31 11.03 -8.76
CA THR A 28 4.11 11.29 -7.34
C THR A 28 5.47 11.09 -6.68
N ALA A 29 6.01 12.13 -6.04
CA ALA A 29 7.23 11.98 -5.27
C ALA A 29 6.95 11.00 -4.14
N ALA A 30 7.68 9.87 -4.13
CA ALA A 30 7.68 8.96 -3.01
C ALA A 30 8.34 9.66 -1.82
N GLY A 31 7.66 9.67 -0.67
CA GLY A 31 8.25 10.10 0.60
C GLY A 31 9.45 9.23 1.00
N PRO A 32 10.28 9.69 1.95
CA PRO A 32 11.46 8.97 2.42
C PRO A 32 11.15 7.63 3.08
N HIS A 33 9.91 7.42 3.54
CA HIS A 33 9.48 6.20 4.21
C HIS A 33 8.38 5.50 3.41
N SER A 34 8.34 4.18 3.53
CA SER A 34 7.32 3.37 2.90
C SER A 34 6.99 2.11 3.69
N ALA A 35 5.74 1.66 3.55
CA ALA A 35 5.25 0.44 4.17
C ALA A 35 4.29 -0.29 3.22
N GLY A 36 4.07 -1.56 3.51
CA GLY A 36 3.28 -2.47 2.69
C GLY A 36 2.01 -2.93 3.38
N ILE A 37 0.97 -3.20 2.60
CA ILE A 37 -0.23 -3.91 3.04
C ILE A 37 -0.42 -5.14 2.17
N VAL A 38 -0.77 -6.26 2.80
CA VAL A 38 -1.22 -7.47 2.15
C VAL A 38 -2.62 -7.80 2.65
N VAL A 39 -3.59 -7.87 1.74
CA VAL A 39 -4.95 -8.34 2.05
C VAL A 39 -5.16 -9.70 1.42
N ARG A 40 -5.67 -10.66 2.19
CA ARG A 40 -6.15 -11.94 1.71
C ARG A 40 -7.65 -12.08 1.96
N HIS A 41 -8.40 -12.10 0.87
CA HIS A 41 -9.83 -12.33 0.86
C HIS A 41 -10.20 -13.80 1.13
N GLY A 42 -11.47 -14.05 1.46
CA GLY A 42 -11.97 -15.38 1.79
C GLY A 42 -11.86 -16.39 0.64
N ASP A 43 -11.89 -15.90 -0.61
CA ASP A 43 -11.70 -16.70 -1.83
C ASP A 43 -10.22 -16.99 -2.16
N GLY A 44 -9.29 -16.43 -1.38
CA GLY A 44 -7.85 -16.55 -1.57
C GLY A 44 -7.24 -15.47 -2.46
N THR A 45 -8.03 -14.53 -2.97
CA THR A 45 -7.52 -13.36 -3.70
C THR A 45 -6.60 -12.54 -2.80
N LEU A 46 -5.47 -12.12 -3.37
CA LEU A 46 -4.45 -11.33 -2.68
C LEU A 46 -4.38 -9.92 -3.29
N VAL A 47 -4.38 -8.92 -2.42
CA VAL A 47 -4.15 -7.51 -2.79
C VAL A 47 -2.89 -7.04 -2.09
N TYR A 48 -2.03 -6.35 -2.83
CA TYR A 48 -0.76 -5.81 -2.34
C TYR A 48 -0.74 -4.31 -2.58
N VAL A 49 -0.55 -3.53 -1.52
CA VAL A 49 -0.48 -2.07 -1.64
C VAL A 49 0.82 -1.57 -1.05
N TRP A 50 1.51 -0.74 -1.83
CA TRP A 50 2.67 0.00 -1.37
C TRP A 50 2.27 1.44 -1.06
N VAL A 51 2.66 1.96 0.10
CA VAL A 51 2.32 3.30 0.55
C VAL A 51 3.58 4.03 0.97
N SER A 52 3.82 5.22 0.40
CA SER A 52 4.85 6.15 0.88
C SER A 52 4.28 7.19 1.83
N PHE A 53 5.09 7.64 2.77
CA PHE A 53 4.77 8.70 3.72
C PHE A 53 6.00 9.53 4.10
N GLU A 54 5.78 10.72 4.65
CA GLU A 54 6.85 11.70 4.98
C GLU A 54 7.23 11.64 6.46
N GLU A 55 6.30 11.22 7.31
CA GLU A 55 6.45 11.14 8.76
C GLU A 55 7.38 10.00 9.18
N ASP A 56 8.07 10.13 10.32
CA ASP A 56 8.94 9.05 10.83
C ASP A 56 8.14 7.76 11.15
N SER A 57 6.87 7.93 11.53
CA SER A 57 5.90 6.85 11.70
C SER A 57 4.48 7.34 11.43
N ILE A 58 3.58 6.39 11.12
CA ILE A 58 2.13 6.58 11.04
C ILE A 58 1.44 5.41 11.76
N THR A 59 0.17 5.53 12.14
CA THR A 59 -0.53 4.34 12.66
C THR A 59 -0.87 3.37 11.53
N SER A 60 -1.16 2.11 11.87
CA SER A 60 -1.64 1.12 10.89
C SER A 60 -3.01 1.50 10.31
N GLU A 61 -3.79 2.29 11.04
CA GLU A 61 -5.05 2.86 10.55
C GLU A 61 -4.81 3.94 9.50
N GLU A 62 -3.84 4.84 9.72
CA GLU A 62 -3.42 5.79 8.69
C GLU A 62 -2.83 5.08 7.47
N LEU A 63 -2.02 4.03 7.66
CA LEU A 63 -1.50 3.22 6.57
C LEU A 63 -2.64 2.65 5.72
N LEU A 64 -3.64 2.03 6.37
CA LEU A 64 -4.81 1.48 5.70
C LEU A 64 -5.60 2.57 4.97
N THR A 65 -5.79 3.74 5.58
CA THR A 65 -6.49 4.87 4.97
C THR A 65 -5.74 5.39 3.74
N ARG A 66 -4.41 5.53 3.80
CA ARG A 66 -3.56 6.02 2.70
C ARG A 66 -3.40 5.01 1.56
N SER A 67 -3.66 3.72 1.82
CA SER A 67 -3.62 2.67 0.80
C SER A 67 -4.67 2.84 -0.29
N GLY A 68 -5.76 3.55 -0.01
CA GLY A 68 -6.89 3.69 -0.92
C GLY A 68 -7.78 2.44 -1.05
N LEU A 69 -7.55 1.40 -0.24
CA LEU A 69 -8.47 0.26 -0.11
C LEU A 69 -9.84 0.73 0.37
N ASP A 70 -10.90 0.08 -0.09
CA ASP A 70 -12.26 0.36 0.37
C ASP A 70 -12.46 -0.27 1.76
N ALA A 71 -12.03 0.46 2.78
CA ALA A 71 -12.02 0.00 4.16
C ALA A 71 -13.16 0.63 4.97
N VAL A 72 -13.92 -0.21 5.66
CA VAL A 72 -14.86 0.22 6.70
C VAL A 72 -14.23 -0.09 8.04
N VAL A 73 -13.94 0.96 8.81
CA VAL A 73 -13.27 0.87 10.11
C VAL A 73 -14.11 1.58 11.16
N THR A 74 -14.26 0.99 12.35
CA THR A 74 -15.06 1.59 13.44
C THR A 74 -14.42 1.43 14.82
N PRO A 75 -14.71 2.32 15.78
CA PRO A 75 -14.25 2.17 17.15
C PRO A 75 -14.72 0.87 17.80
N PHE A 76 -13.80 0.17 18.50
CA PHE A 76 -14.04 -1.08 19.19
C PHE A 76 -13.51 -1.04 20.64
N GLY A 77 -14.02 -0.08 21.41
CA GLY A 77 -13.72 0.06 22.82
C GLY A 77 -12.21 0.21 23.10
N GLY A 78 -11.73 -0.45 24.15
CA GLY A 78 -10.33 -0.36 24.58
C GLY A 78 -9.31 -1.03 23.64
N LEU A 79 -9.77 -1.72 22.59
CA LEU A 79 -8.89 -2.37 21.61
C LEU A 79 -8.53 -1.44 20.44
N GLY A 80 -9.06 -0.21 20.41
CA GLY A 80 -8.84 0.73 19.31
C GLY A 80 -9.87 0.55 18.21
N MET A 81 -9.44 0.64 16.96
CA MET A 81 -10.31 0.52 15.78
C MET A 81 -10.45 -0.94 15.31
N ALA A 82 -11.60 -1.32 14.78
CA ALA A 82 -11.82 -2.63 14.14
C ALA A 82 -12.07 -2.44 12.65
N VAL A 83 -11.47 -3.31 11.83
CA VAL A 83 -11.74 -3.38 10.39
C VAL A 83 -12.95 -4.30 10.17
N CYS A 84 -14.03 -3.73 9.66
CA CYS A 84 -15.31 -4.40 9.47
C CYS A 84 -15.42 -4.97 8.07
N SER A 85 -14.95 -4.22 7.07
CA SER A 85 -14.84 -4.71 5.69
C SER A 85 -13.63 -4.13 4.97
N LEU A 86 -13.14 -4.89 3.98
CA LEU A 86 -12.15 -4.47 2.99
C LEU A 86 -12.62 -4.90 1.61
N ASP A 87 -12.56 -4.00 0.63
CA ASP A 87 -12.93 -4.23 -0.78
C ASP A 87 -14.31 -4.90 -0.94
N GLY A 88 -15.27 -4.43 -0.14
CA GLY A 88 -16.64 -4.94 -0.11
C GLY A 88 -16.85 -6.29 0.58
N GLU A 89 -15.79 -6.96 1.06
CA GLU A 89 -15.89 -8.19 1.85
C GLU A 89 -15.83 -7.88 3.35
N GLY A 90 -16.82 -8.37 4.10
CA GLY A 90 -16.80 -8.32 5.56
C GLY A 90 -18.18 -8.22 6.18
N CYS A 91 -18.28 -7.39 7.21
CA CYS A 91 -19.47 -7.15 8.00
C CYS A 91 -19.86 -5.67 8.00
N PRO A 92 -21.14 -5.35 8.29
CA PRO A 92 -21.59 -3.97 8.51
C PRO A 92 -20.81 -3.27 9.63
N SER A 93 -20.74 -1.94 9.55
CA SER A 93 -19.99 -1.09 10.49
C SER A 93 -20.48 -1.16 11.93
N ASP A 94 -21.75 -1.48 12.18
CA ASP A 94 -22.31 -1.62 13.53
C ASP A 94 -22.03 -3.00 14.16
N ASN A 95 -21.48 -3.96 13.39
CA ASN A 95 -21.14 -5.29 13.86
C ASN A 95 -20.01 -5.93 13.04
N CYS A 96 -18.78 -5.45 13.22
CA CYS A 96 -17.59 -5.90 12.47
C CYS A 96 -17.28 -7.40 12.64
N PHE A 97 -17.81 -8.02 13.70
CA PHE A 97 -17.65 -9.44 14.02
C PHE A 97 -18.93 -10.25 13.76
N CYS A 98 -19.77 -9.82 12.81
CA CYS A 98 -21.07 -10.43 12.54
C CYS A 98 -21.04 -11.95 12.23
N LYS A 99 -19.89 -12.49 11.79
CA LYS A 99 -19.70 -13.93 11.53
C LYS A 99 -18.81 -14.65 12.55
N SER A 100 -18.33 -13.98 13.60
CA SER A 100 -17.48 -14.61 14.62
C SER A 100 -18.25 -15.60 15.51
N PHE A 101 -19.57 -15.49 15.57
CA PHE A 101 -20.46 -16.40 16.31
C PHE A 101 -20.87 -17.65 15.49
N SER A 102 -20.35 -17.80 14.28
CA SER A 102 -20.58 -18.97 13.42
C SER A 102 -19.43 -19.99 13.52
N ASN A 103 -19.63 -21.20 12.98
CA ASN A 103 -18.56 -22.20 12.88
C ASN A 103 -18.33 -22.56 11.41
N PRO A 104 -17.18 -22.19 10.82
CA PRO A 104 -16.04 -21.52 11.46
C PRO A 104 -16.24 -19.99 11.62
N ALA A 105 -15.59 -19.39 12.62
CA ALA A 105 -15.78 -18.01 13.07
C ALA A 105 -15.02 -16.97 12.23
N TYR A 106 -15.63 -16.46 11.16
CA TYR A 106 -14.98 -15.50 10.25
C TYR A 106 -15.04 -14.05 10.72
N PHE A 107 -13.92 -13.35 10.60
CA PHE A 107 -13.80 -11.88 10.65
C PHE A 107 -12.46 -11.45 10.03
N TRP A 108 -12.21 -10.15 9.90
CA TRP A 108 -10.91 -9.64 9.48
C TRP A 108 -9.90 -9.74 10.63
N HIS A 109 -8.91 -10.62 10.47
CA HIS A 109 -7.78 -10.72 11.38
C HIS A 109 -6.67 -9.75 10.92
N PHE A 110 -6.04 -9.08 11.90
CA PHE A 110 -4.90 -8.18 11.70
C PHE A 110 -3.59 -8.89 12.02
N TYR A 111 -2.57 -8.69 11.18
CA TYR A 111 -1.25 -9.28 11.34
C TYR A 111 -0.15 -8.25 11.09
N THR A 112 0.98 -8.43 11.77
CA THR A 112 2.24 -7.74 11.48
C THR A 112 3.26 -8.73 10.93
N SER A 113 4.01 -8.31 9.92
CA SER A 113 5.15 -9.08 9.43
C SER A 113 6.36 -8.88 10.36
N ARG A 114 6.96 -9.98 10.82
CA ARG A 114 8.20 -9.97 11.60
C ARG A 114 9.18 -10.95 10.96
N ASN A 115 10.15 -10.40 10.23
CA ASN A 115 11.12 -11.19 9.45
C ASN A 115 10.45 -12.20 8.49
N GLY A 116 9.37 -11.77 7.82
CA GLY A 116 8.61 -12.61 6.87
C GLY A 116 7.63 -13.60 7.51
N ALA A 117 7.52 -13.62 8.85
CA ALA A 117 6.51 -14.39 9.56
C ALA A 117 5.36 -13.49 10.03
N TRP A 118 4.12 -13.99 9.93
CA TRP A 118 2.92 -13.24 10.34
C TRP A 118 2.60 -13.46 11.82
N VAL A 119 2.49 -12.37 12.56
CA VAL A 119 2.07 -12.37 13.97
C VAL A 119 0.71 -11.71 14.06
N GLN A 120 -0.29 -12.43 14.58
CA GLN A 120 -1.62 -11.88 14.76
C GLN A 120 -1.61 -10.83 15.88
N GLU A 121 -2.18 -9.66 15.61
CA GLU A 121 -2.38 -8.63 16.60
C GLU A 121 -3.79 -8.73 17.19
N LEU A 122 -3.90 -8.53 18.50
CA LEU A 122 -5.18 -8.55 19.22
C LEU A 122 -5.76 -7.15 19.44
N SER A 123 -4.92 -6.12 19.35
CA SER A 123 -5.34 -4.74 19.28
C SER A 123 -5.58 -4.32 17.83
N GLY A 124 -6.47 -3.35 17.66
CA GLY A 124 -6.75 -2.73 16.38
C GLY A 124 -5.58 -1.94 15.78
N PRO A 125 -5.69 -1.55 14.49
CA PRO A 125 -4.62 -0.89 13.76
C PRO A 125 -4.30 0.52 14.29
N SER A 126 -5.23 1.16 14.99
CA SER A 126 -5.05 2.49 15.58
C SER A 126 -4.04 2.53 16.73
N GLY A 127 -3.68 1.37 17.30
CA GLY A 127 -2.74 1.27 18.43
C GLY A 127 -1.31 0.90 18.02
N ARG A 128 -1.07 0.62 16.73
CA ARG A 128 0.24 0.22 16.23
C ARG A 128 0.84 1.31 15.35
N GLU A 129 2.07 1.69 15.70
CA GLU A 129 2.96 2.49 14.85
C GLU A 129 3.58 1.65 13.74
N VAL A 130 3.61 2.22 12.54
CA VAL A 130 4.23 1.71 11.31
C VAL A 130 5.44 2.58 11.02
N HIS A 131 6.58 1.96 10.77
CA HIS A 131 7.81 2.63 10.35
C HIS A 131 8.19 2.24 8.91
N ASP A 132 9.21 2.89 8.36
CA ASP A 132 9.79 2.49 7.08
C ASP A 132 10.17 1.00 7.07
N GLY A 133 9.78 0.28 6.02
CA GLY A 133 10.04 -1.14 5.86
C GLY A 133 8.95 -2.07 6.39
N ASP A 134 8.02 -1.57 7.20
CA ASP A 134 6.99 -2.39 7.83
C ASP A 134 5.97 -2.95 6.81
N VAL A 135 5.39 -4.11 7.13
CA VAL A 135 4.33 -4.72 6.34
C VAL A 135 3.21 -5.24 7.24
N ASP A 136 2.00 -4.83 6.88
CA ASP A 136 0.76 -5.17 7.56
C ASP A 136 -0.04 -6.19 6.76
N GLY A 137 -0.70 -7.10 7.48
CA GLY A 137 -1.49 -8.17 6.91
C GLY A 137 -2.94 -8.11 7.38
N TRP A 138 -3.87 -8.29 6.45
CA TRP A 138 -5.29 -8.47 6.73
C TRP A 138 -5.75 -9.77 6.10
N SER A 139 -6.44 -10.63 6.86
CA SER A 139 -7.08 -11.79 6.26
C SER A 139 -8.49 -12.01 6.75
N TRP A 140 -9.40 -12.23 5.81
CA TRP A 140 -10.74 -12.73 6.11
C TRP A 140 -10.63 -14.24 6.35
N THR A 141 -10.52 -14.62 7.62
CA THR A 141 -10.25 -16.00 8.02
C THR A 141 -10.97 -16.35 9.31
N ALA A 142 -10.99 -17.64 9.62
CA ALA A 142 -11.49 -18.19 10.88
C ALA A 142 -10.43 -19.05 11.60
N GLY A 143 -9.17 -18.92 11.17
CA GLY A 143 -8.04 -19.71 11.64
C GLY A 143 -6.72 -19.08 11.19
N ASP A 144 -5.88 -19.86 10.50
CA ASP A 144 -4.59 -19.39 10.01
C ASP A 144 -4.72 -18.19 9.06
N ALA A 145 -3.71 -17.31 9.07
CA ALA A 145 -3.67 -16.12 8.23
C ALA A 145 -3.77 -16.45 6.74
N GLY A 146 -3.11 -17.53 6.30
CA GLY A 146 -2.99 -17.87 4.88
C GLY A 146 -2.25 -16.82 4.04
N LEU A 147 -1.66 -15.81 4.67
CA LEU A 147 -0.88 -14.75 4.02
C LEU A 147 0.47 -15.32 3.55
N PRO A 148 0.92 -14.98 2.33
CA PRO A 148 2.23 -15.40 1.84
C PRO A 148 3.35 -14.67 2.60
N ALA A 149 4.52 -15.30 2.70
CA ALA A 149 5.73 -14.58 3.07
C ALA A 149 6.09 -13.61 1.93
N VAL A 150 6.22 -12.33 2.26
CA VAL A 150 6.51 -11.26 1.29
C VAL A 150 7.27 -10.13 1.98
N THR A 151 8.15 -9.48 1.24
CA THR A 151 8.93 -8.31 1.65
C THR A 151 8.33 -7.02 1.11
N LEU A 152 8.68 -5.88 1.70
CA LEU A 152 8.25 -4.57 1.17
C LEU A 152 8.74 -4.34 -0.27
N ASP A 153 9.96 -4.75 -0.61
CA ASP A 153 10.51 -4.63 -1.96
C ASP A 153 9.70 -5.41 -3.00
N GLU A 154 9.23 -6.60 -2.64
CA GLU A 154 8.34 -7.39 -3.51
C GLU A 154 6.98 -6.70 -3.69
N ILE A 155 6.41 -6.14 -2.62
CA ILE A 155 5.17 -5.34 -2.68
C ILE A 155 5.37 -4.12 -3.57
N ALA A 156 6.48 -3.40 -3.42
CA ALA A 156 6.85 -2.24 -4.23
C ALA A 156 6.92 -2.62 -5.72
N ALA A 157 7.59 -3.73 -6.04
CA ALA A 157 7.71 -4.24 -7.41
C ALA A 157 6.34 -4.61 -8.02
N LEU A 158 5.46 -5.25 -7.24
CA LEU A 158 4.08 -5.57 -7.65
C LEU A 158 3.25 -4.31 -7.93
N ASN A 159 3.57 -3.20 -7.26
CA ASN A 159 2.95 -1.89 -7.43
C ASN A 159 3.66 -1.01 -8.48
N GLY A 160 4.61 -1.56 -9.23
CA GLY A 160 5.34 -0.84 -10.29
C GLY A 160 6.33 0.21 -9.78
N VAL A 161 6.61 0.24 -8.48
CA VAL A 161 7.63 1.09 -7.88
C VAL A 161 8.99 0.49 -8.22
N ARG A 162 9.81 1.26 -8.95
CA ARG A 162 11.18 0.85 -9.23
C ARG A 162 12.01 1.17 -7.99
N SER A 163 12.63 0.16 -7.39
CA SER A 163 13.65 0.39 -6.38
C SER A 163 14.71 1.34 -6.98
N PRO A 164 15.16 2.37 -6.24
CA PRO A 164 16.36 3.10 -6.61
C PRO A 164 17.48 2.06 -6.84
N PRO A 165 18.32 2.20 -7.88
CA PRO A 165 19.48 1.34 -8.00
C PRO A 165 20.24 1.39 -6.69
N ALA A 166 20.46 0.23 -6.06
CA ALA A 166 21.19 0.11 -4.81
C ALA A 166 22.42 0.99 -4.90
N ALA A 167 22.56 1.94 -3.97
CA ALA A 167 23.71 2.83 -3.95
C ALA A 167 24.96 1.95 -3.99
N SER A 168 25.68 2.00 -5.13
CA SER A 168 26.91 1.24 -5.26
C SER A 168 27.83 1.67 -4.13
N PRO A 169 28.49 0.74 -3.42
CA PRO A 169 29.46 1.08 -2.38
C PRO A 169 30.73 1.63 -3.06
N VAL A 170 30.67 2.86 -3.54
CA VAL A 170 31.78 3.58 -4.15
C VAL A 170 31.78 5.01 -3.62
N GLU A 171 31.96 5.18 -2.30
CA GLU A 171 32.60 6.40 -1.74
C GLU A 171 32.95 6.36 -0.25
N ALA A 172 33.06 5.17 0.38
CA ALA A 172 33.57 5.06 1.75
C ALA A 172 35.07 4.68 1.81
N SER A 173 35.87 5.04 0.81
CA SER A 173 37.32 4.75 0.81
C SER A 173 38.13 5.88 0.20
N ALA A 174 38.11 7.06 0.83
CA ALA A 174 39.14 8.07 0.58
C ALA A 174 39.33 9.05 1.76
N THR A 175 39.62 8.54 2.97
CA THR A 175 40.34 9.36 3.97
C THR A 175 41.32 8.51 4.77
N LYS A 176 42.48 8.23 4.18
CA LYS A 176 43.72 8.02 4.95
C LYS A 176 44.78 8.93 4.34
N ALA A 177 45.07 10.03 5.02
CA ALA A 177 46.25 10.84 4.79
C ALA A 177 47.00 10.99 6.11
N THR A 178 48.27 10.60 6.03
CA THR A 178 49.33 10.60 7.04
C THR A 178 49.76 12.01 7.40
#